data_AF-A0A497S3J4-F1
#
_entry.id   AF-A0A497S3J4-F1
#
_cell.length_a   1.000
_cell.length_b   1.000
_cell.length_c   1.000
_cell.angle_alpha   90.00
_cell.angle_beta   90.00
_cell.angle_gamma   90.00
#
_symmetry.space_group_name_H-M   'P 1'
#
loop_
_entity.id
_entity.type
_entity.pdbx_description
1 polymer ?
#
loop_
_entity_poly.entity_id
_entity_poly.type
_entity_poly.pdbx_seq_one_letter_code
_entity_poly.pdbx_strand_id
1 'polypeptide(L)'
;MYLDDIESTKDIEIPKDPIDRVIGQSRAVEKVKIAIRQRRHLLLVGPPGIGKSMLAQALALHLPKPKEEIRVVHNEKNPERPIVEIVTKDVLENEKREECPSGLIVTPREVPFFVAEQLGFRCSACGAISSDKEAICPNCGSNKYGHVRFNREFSPFGDIITEIFEIGSSRPEREVQTTRIGSEGKESILIYKKIGGEKIRVIDRDSLASNRIKKRKKVIVPINRIPFVHATGASETELLGDVRHDPYGSHPEIG
;
A
#
# COMPACT_ATOMS: atom_id res chain seq x y z
N MET A 1 -9.84 25.10 37.27
CA MET A 1 -10.92 25.77 36.53
C MET A 1 -12.16 25.62 37.39
N TYR A 2 -12.67 26.74 37.91
CA TYR A 2 -13.94 26.71 38.65
C TYR A 2 -15.07 26.70 37.61
N LEU A 3 -16.23 26.13 37.96
CA LEU A 3 -17.37 26.01 37.02
C LEU A 3 -17.84 27.37 36.48
N ASP A 4 -17.54 28.45 37.20
CA ASP A 4 -17.90 29.82 36.85
C ASP A 4 -17.04 30.41 35.71
N ASP A 5 -15.93 29.75 35.33
CA ASP A 5 -15.03 30.18 34.25
C ASP A 5 -15.39 29.58 32.88
N ILE A 6 -16.47 28.81 32.78
CA ILE A 6 -16.86 28.06 31.57
C ILE A 6 -18.11 28.69 30.95
N GLU A 7 -17.95 29.43 29.86
CA GLU A 7 -19.07 30.05 29.13
C GLU A 7 -19.70 29.07 28.12
N SER A 8 -18.89 28.17 27.53
CA SER A 8 -19.34 27.24 26.49
C SER A 8 -18.71 25.86 26.60
N THR A 9 -19.38 24.85 26.02
CA THR A 9 -18.85 23.48 25.92
C THR A 9 -17.56 23.38 25.09
N LYS A 10 -17.22 24.44 24.33
CA LYS A 10 -15.94 24.55 23.62
C LYS A 10 -14.75 24.73 24.55
N ASP A 11 -14.98 25.26 25.75
CA ASP A 11 -13.92 25.54 26.73
C ASP A 11 -13.54 24.29 27.53
N ILE A 12 -14.29 23.19 27.34
CA ILE A 12 -14.05 21.91 28.00
C ILE A 12 -13.08 21.07 27.17
N GLU A 13 -11.93 20.77 27.74
CA GLU A 13 -10.97 19.85 27.12
C GLU A 13 -11.52 18.41 27.12
N ILE A 14 -11.71 17.84 25.93
CA ILE A 14 -12.12 16.45 25.78
C ILE A 14 -10.88 15.55 25.81
N PRO A 15 -10.83 14.52 26.67
CA PRO A 15 -9.73 13.56 26.70
C PRO A 15 -9.48 12.94 25.32
N LYS A 16 -8.21 12.80 24.93
CA LYS A 16 -7.83 12.18 23.66
C LYS A 16 -8.10 10.68 23.68
N ASP A 17 -7.82 10.03 24.81
CA ASP A 17 -8.00 8.59 24.98
C ASP A 17 -9.48 8.24 25.23
N PRO A 18 -10.10 7.36 24.41
CA PRO A 18 -11.51 7.02 24.58
C PRO A 18 -11.85 6.31 25.88
N ILE A 19 -10.87 5.68 26.56
CA ILE A 19 -11.08 5.08 27.88
C ILE A 19 -11.43 6.16 28.90
N ASP A 20 -10.76 7.31 28.85
CA ASP A 20 -10.93 8.38 29.84
C ASP A 20 -12.16 9.25 29.55
N ARG A 21 -12.81 9.05 28.39
CA ARG A 21 -14.13 9.63 28.08
C ARG A 21 -15.30 8.86 28.72
N VAL A 22 -15.05 7.71 29.33
CA VAL A 22 -16.10 6.90 29.94
C VAL A 22 -16.43 7.47 31.32
N ILE A 23 -17.63 8.01 31.47
CA ILE A 23 -18.09 8.70 32.68
C ILE A 23 -18.81 7.71 33.61
N GLY A 24 -18.53 7.79 34.91
CA GLY A 24 -19.29 7.07 35.95
C GLY A 24 -19.06 5.55 36.03
N GLN A 25 -18.08 5.01 35.31
CA GLN A 25 -17.79 3.56 35.24
C GLN A 25 -16.34 3.22 35.66
N SER A 26 -15.84 3.83 36.73
CA SER A 26 -14.43 3.71 37.15
C SER A 26 -13.98 2.26 37.36
N ARG A 27 -14.81 1.43 38.00
CA ARG A 27 -14.53 0.00 38.25
C ARG A 27 -14.44 -0.81 36.94
N ALA A 28 -15.26 -0.49 35.95
CA ALA A 28 -15.22 -1.17 34.65
C ALA A 28 -13.96 -0.79 33.88
N VAL A 29 -13.63 0.51 33.86
CA VAL A 29 -12.41 1.05 33.23
C VAL A 29 -11.15 0.40 33.82
N GLU A 30 -11.07 0.28 35.15
CA GLU A 30 -9.93 -0.36 35.82
C GLU A 30 -9.78 -1.83 35.41
N LYS A 31 -10.88 -2.59 35.44
CA LYS A 31 -10.88 -4.01 35.00
C LYS A 31 -10.47 -4.16 33.54
N VAL A 32 -10.93 -3.26 32.66
CA VAL A 32 -10.54 -3.24 31.25
C VAL A 32 -9.04 -2.98 31.11
N LYS A 33 -8.48 -2.00 31.83
CA LYS A 33 -7.03 -1.70 31.82
C LYS A 33 -6.20 -2.92 32.26
N ILE A 34 -6.67 -3.66 33.27
CA ILE A 34 -6.02 -4.91 33.72
C ILE A 34 -6.13 -6.00 32.65
N ALA A 35 -7.32 -6.19 32.06
CA ALA A 35 -7.56 -7.19 31.03
C ALA A 35 -6.69 -6.96 29.78
N ILE A 36 -6.45 -5.71 29.39
CA ILE A 36 -5.53 -5.34 28.30
C ILE A 36 -4.12 -5.82 28.60
N ARG A 37 -3.59 -5.43 29.77
CA ARG A 37 -2.21 -5.76 30.17
C ARG A 37 -1.99 -7.26 30.24
N GLN A 38 -3.00 -8.00 30.71
CA GLN A 38 -2.94 -9.46 30.87
C GLN A 38 -3.44 -10.25 29.66
N ARG A 39 -3.92 -9.58 28.60
CA ARG A 39 -4.54 -10.21 27.41
C ARG A 39 -5.66 -11.20 27.76
N ARG A 40 -6.57 -10.80 28.65
CA ARG A 40 -7.72 -11.61 29.06
C ARG A 40 -8.96 -11.28 28.23
N HIS A 41 -9.83 -12.27 28.03
CA HIS A 41 -11.16 -12.05 27.46
C HIS A 41 -12.04 -11.27 28.44
N LEU A 42 -12.93 -10.44 27.90
CA LEU A 42 -13.82 -9.59 28.67
C LEU A 42 -15.26 -9.81 28.20
N LEU A 43 -16.16 -9.98 29.17
CA LEU A 43 -17.60 -9.98 28.94
C LEU A 43 -18.20 -8.75 29.62
N LEU A 44 -18.81 -7.86 28.85
CA LEU A 44 -19.47 -6.65 29.35
C LEU A 44 -20.99 -6.87 29.38
N VAL A 45 -21.59 -6.85 30.56
CA VAL A 45 -23.03 -7.10 30.77
C VAL A 45 -23.71 -5.85 31.34
N GLY A 46 -24.93 -5.55 30.89
CA GLY A 46 -25.79 -4.52 31.49
C GLY A 46 -26.92 -4.05 30.56
N PRO A 47 -27.68 -3.00 30.92
CA PRO A 47 -28.71 -2.40 30.07
C PRO A 47 -28.16 -1.80 28.75
N PRO A 48 -28.97 -1.65 27.68
CA PRO A 48 -28.56 -0.94 26.47
C PRO A 48 -28.25 0.54 26.78
N GLY A 49 -27.37 1.16 25.99
CA GLY A 49 -27.07 2.60 26.10
C GLY A 49 -26.05 3.01 27.18
N ILE A 50 -25.51 2.09 27.98
CA ILE A 50 -24.56 2.41 29.07
C ILE A 50 -23.09 2.56 28.65
N GLY A 51 -22.79 2.56 27.34
CA GLY A 51 -21.41 2.69 26.85
C GLY A 51 -20.57 1.40 26.79
N LYS A 52 -21.19 0.21 26.79
CA LYS A 52 -20.46 -1.07 26.59
C LYS A 52 -19.63 -1.11 25.31
N SER A 53 -20.22 -0.70 24.18
CA SER A 53 -19.54 -0.67 22.89
C SER A 53 -18.43 0.39 22.87
N MET A 54 -18.62 1.51 23.56
CA MET A 54 -17.59 2.55 23.72
C MET A 54 -16.38 2.02 24.50
N LEU A 55 -16.61 1.26 25.59
CA LEU A 55 -15.54 0.58 26.32
C LEU A 55 -14.81 -0.46 25.44
N ALA A 56 -15.53 -1.21 24.61
CA ALA A 56 -14.93 -2.17 23.68
C ALA A 56 -14.10 -1.51 22.56
N GLN A 57 -14.56 -0.37 22.04
CA GLN A 57 -13.80 0.43 21.08
C GLN A 57 -12.58 1.09 21.73
N ALA A 58 -12.70 1.53 22.98
CA ALA A 58 -11.58 2.07 23.72
C ALA A 58 -10.52 0.98 23.97
N LEU A 59 -10.95 -0.24 24.31
CA LEU A 59 -10.10 -1.42 24.42
C LEU A 59 -9.29 -1.68 23.13
N ALA A 60 -9.92 -1.57 21.96
CA ALA A 60 -9.28 -1.75 20.66
C ALA A 60 -8.00 -0.94 20.46
N LEU A 61 -8.01 0.32 20.90
CA LEU A 61 -6.92 1.27 20.69
C LEU A 61 -5.70 0.96 21.55
N HIS A 62 -5.91 0.31 22.70
CA HIS A 62 -4.84 -0.08 23.61
C HIS A 62 -4.30 -1.50 23.32
N LEU A 63 -4.87 -2.22 22.35
CA LEU A 63 -4.30 -3.48 21.90
C LEU A 63 -2.96 -3.22 21.19
N PRO A 64 -1.93 -4.05 21.44
CA PRO A 64 -0.65 -3.90 20.77
C PRO A 64 -0.83 -4.11 19.25
N LYS A 65 -0.03 -3.38 18.46
CA LYS A 65 0.01 -3.60 17.01
C LYS A 65 0.43 -5.05 16.72
N PRO A 66 -0.18 -5.69 15.70
CA PRO A 66 0.22 -7.02 15.26
C PRO A 66 1.69 -7.02 14.81
N LYS A 67 2.39 -8.11 15.11
CA LYS A 67 3.82 -8.32 14.74
C LYS A 67 4.00 -9.24 13.54
N GLU A 68 2.91 -9.86 13.09
CA GLU A 68 2.91 -10.97 12.16
C GLU A 68 1.82 -10.77 11.10
N GLU A 69 2.16 -11.18 9.87
CA GLU A 69 1.27 -11.31 8.74
C GLU A 69 0.97 -12.80 8.50
N ILE A 70 -0.26 -13.11 8.15
CA ILE A 70 -0.67 -14.46 7.77
C ILE A 70 -1.00 -14.45 6.29
N ARG A 71 -0.28 -15.28 5.53
CA ARG A 71 -0.44 -15.41 4.07
C ARG A 71 -0.64 -16.87 3.69
N VAL A 72 -1.33 -17.07 2.58
CA VAL A 72 -1.56 -18.36 1.97
C VAL A 72 -0.73 -18.46 0.70
N VAL A 73 0.02 -19.55 0.60
CA VAL A 73 0.92 -19.85 -0.51
C VAL A 73 0.37 -21.08 -1.23
N HIS A 74 0.44 -21.06 -2.56
CA HIS A 74 0.06 -22.21 -3.37
C HIS A 74 0.98 -23.41 -3.08
N ASN A 75 0.38 -24.59 -2.96
CA ASN A 75 1.10 -25.85 -2.75
C ASN A 75 1.14 -26.63 -4.06
N GLU A 76 2.30 -26.67 -4.72
CA GLU A 76 2.48 -27.32 -6.02
C GLU A 76 2.16 -28.82 -6.00
N LYS A 77 2.40 -29.50 -4.86
CA LYS A 77 2.16 -30.95 -4.74
C LYS A 77 0.68 -31.26 -4.55
N ASN A 78 -0.04 -30.41 -3.81
CA ASN A 78 -1.44 -30.63 -3.45
C ASN A 78 -2.20 -29.29 -3.50
N PRO A 79 -2.78 -28.93 -4.66
CA PRO A 79 -3.52 -27.68 -4.83
C PRO A 79 -4.66 -27.48 -3.82
N GLU A 80 -5.37 -28.57 -3.47
CA GLU A 80 -6.46 -28.59 -2.47
C GLU A 80 -6.02 -28.25 -1.03
N ARG A 81 -4.71 -28.30 -0.77
CA ARG A 81 -4.15 -28.07 0.57
C ARG A 81 -3.10 -26.96 0.54
N PRO A 82 -3.52 -25.69 0.46
CA PRO A 82 -2.60 -24.56 0.40
C PRO A 82 -1.86 -24.40 1.73
N ILE A 83 -0.66 -23.83 1.67
CA ILE A 83 0.21 -23.66 2.84
C ILE A 83 -0.07 -22.32 3.49
N VAL A 84 -0.33 -22.32 4.79
CA VAL A 84 -0.44 -21.09 5.59
C VAL A 84 0.92 -20.76 6.17
N GLU A 85 1.41 -19.55 5.89
CA GLU A 85 2.69 -19.05 6.36
C GLU A 85 2.46 -17.85 7.28
N ILE A 86 3.12 -17.87 8.44
CA ILE A 86 3.13 -16.76 9.40
C ILE A 86 4.48 -16.07 9.29
N VAL A 87 4.46 -14.80 8.93
CA VAL A 87 5.67 -14.03 8.63
C VAL A 87 5.78 -12.86 9.59
N THR A 88 6.92 -12.74 10.24
CA THR A 88 7.19 -11.61 11.14
C THR A 88 7.53 -10.34 10.36
N LYS A 89 7.40 -9.19 11.04
CA LYS A 89 7.76 -7.89 10.47
C LYS A 89 9.18 -7.86 9.88
N ASP A 90 10.14 -8.47 10.56
CA ASP A 90 11.55 -8.42 10.16
C ASP A 90 11.78 -9.16 8.83
N VAL A 91 11.14 -10.33 8.69
CA VAL A 91 11.19 -11.12 7.45
C VAL A 91 10.50 -10.36 6.31
N LEU A 92 9.36 -9.71 6.56
CA LEU A 92 8.70 -8.86 5.57
C LEU A 92 9.57 -7.67 5.12
N GLU A 93 10.29 -7.04 6.04
CA GLU A 93 11.21 -5.95 5.71
C GLU A 93 12.40 -6.45 4.89
N ASN A 94 12.91 -7.64 5.17
CA ASN A 94 13.96 -8.29 4.38
C ASN A 94 13.45 -8.72 3.00
N GLU A 95 12.27 -9.35 2.91
CA GLU A 95 11.64 -9.69 1.63
C GLU A 95 11.40 -8.43 0.79
N LYS A 96 10.99 -7.31 1.38
CA LYS A 96 10.85 -6.02 0.66
C LYS A 96 12.19 -5.46 0.17
N ARG A 97 13.28 -5.70 0.91
CA ARG A 97 14.64 -5.31 0.50
C ARG A 97 15.13 -6.20 -0.64
N GLU A 98 14.87 -7.50 -0.59
CA GLU A 98 15.20 -8.46 -1.66
C GLU A 98 14.31 -8.29 -2.90
N GLU A 99 13.04 -7.90 -2.70
CA GLU A 99 12.10 -7.55 -3.77
C GLU A 99 12.36 -6.17 -4.37
N CYS A 100 13.32 -5.39 -3.85
CA CYS A 100 13.88 -4.32 -4.65
C CYS A 100 14.51 -4.98 -5.87
N PRO A 101 13.90 -4.85 -7.05
CA PRO A 101 14.27 -5.67 -8.19
C PRO A 101 15.74 -5.42 -8.48
N SER A 102 16.48 -6.51 -8.61
CA SER A 102 17.85 -6.57 -9.13
C SER A 102 17.88 -5.83 -10.45
N GLY A 103 18.13 -4.53 -10.37
CA GLY A 103 18.16 -3.63 -11.49
C GLY A 103 19.47 -2.88 -11.45
N LEU A 104 20.12 -2.79 -12.60
CA LEU A 104 21.35 -2.02 -12.73
C LEU A 104 21.03 -0.57 -12.40
N ILE A 105 21.77 -0.01 -11.44
CA ILE A 105 21.72 1.41 -11.14
C ILE A 105 22.68 2.08 -12.11
N VAL A 106 22.12 2.88 -13.01
CA VAL A 106 22.85 3.58 -14.06
C VAL A 106 22.72 5.07 -13.88
N THR A 107 23.70 5.81 -14.41
CA THR A 107 23.63 7.28 -14.45
C THR A 107 22.77 7.75 -15.63
N PRO A 108 22.20 8.96 -15.60
CA PRO A 108 21.46 9.53 -16.73
C PRO A 108 22.25 9.64 -18.05
N ARG A 109 23.57 9.47 -18.00
CA ARG A 109 24.46 9.44 -19.18
C ARG A 109 24.48 8.09 -19.89
N GLU A 110 24.22 7.01 -19.15
CA GLU A 110 24.30 5.63 -19.64
C GLU A 110 22.97 5.14 -20.25
N VAL A 111 21.88 5.87 -20.01
CA VAL A 111 20.57 5.55 -20.57
C VAL A 111 20.37 6.19 -21.95
N PRO A 112 19.52 5.62 -22.82
CA PRO A 112 19.15 6.26 -24.07
C PRO A 112 18.61 7.67 -23.87
N PHE A 113 18.92 8.57 -24.80
CA PHE A 113 18.64 10.00 -24.66
C PHE A 113 17.15 10.32 -24.43
N PHE A 114 16.26 9.62 -25.14
CA PHE A 114 14.81 9.80 -24.96
C PHE A 114 14.34 9.37 -23.56
N VAL A 115 14.95 8.35 -22.96
CA VAL A 115 14.64 7.90 -21.60
C VAL A 115 15.07 8.95 -20.58
N ALA A 116 16.27 9.51 -20.75
CA ALA A 116 16.74 10.60 -19.89
C ALA A 116 15.87 11.86 -20.01
N GLU A 117 15.35 12.16 -21.20
CA GLU A 117 14.44 13.29 -21.46
C GLU A 117 13.07 13.06 -20.80
N GLN A 118 12.46 11.88 -20.98
CA GLN A 118 11.16 11.54 -20.38
C GLN A 118 11.21 11.48 -18.84
N LEU A 119 12.32 10.99 -18.28
CA LEU A 119 12.55 10.98 -16.82
C LEU A 119 12.94 12.36 -16.25
N GLY A 120 13.17 13.37 -17.11
CA GLY A 120 13.46 14.74 -16.71
C GLY A 120 14.92 15.04 -16.36
N PHE A 121 15.85 14.12 -16.64
CA PHE A 121 17.28 14.31 -16.39
C PHE A 121 18.01 15.01 -17.53
N ARG A 122 17.49 14.95 -18.76
CA ARG A 122 18.10 15.56 -19.95
C ARG A 122 17.18 16.63 -20.52
N CYS A 123 17.74 17.79 -20.84
CA CYS A 123 17.01 18.86 -21.51
C CYS A 123 16.81 18.53 -22.99
N SER A 124 15.56 18.59 -23.46
CA SER A 124 15.20 18.41 -24.88
C SER A 124 15.77 19.49 -25.80
N ALA A 125 15.99 20.72 -25.29
CA ALA A 125 16.46 21.84 -26.10
C ALA A 125 17.99 21.90 -26.28
N CYS A 126 18.76 21.65 -25.22
CA CYS A 126 20.23 21.78 -25.26
C CYS A 126 21.00 20.49 -24.95
N GLY A 127 20.30 19.39 -24.61
CA GLY A 127 20.92 18.11 -24.27
C GLY A 127 21.66 18.07 -22.92
N ALA A 128 21.69 19.16 -22.16
CA ALA A 128 22.35 19.22 -20.87
C ALA A 128 21.66 18.31 -19.83
N ILE A 129 22.47 17.60 -19.04
CA ILE A 129 22.00 16.73 -17.96
C ILE A 129 21.90 17.56 -16.68
N SER A 130 20.80 17.40 -15.96
CA SER A 130 20.48 18.18 -14.77
C SER A 130 19.49 17.44 -13.88
N SER A 131 19.28 17.95 -12.67
CA SER A 131 18.39 17.32 -11.70
C SER A 131 16.95 17.26 -12.18
N ASP A 132 16.31 16.13 -11.94
CA ASP A 132 14.90 15.87 -12.23
C ASP A 132 13.90 16.70 -11.40
N LYS A 133 14.37 17.40 -10.37
CA LYS A 133 13.54 18.29 -9.52
C LYS A 133 13.35 19.66 -10.14
N GLU A 134 14.24 20.05 -11.05
CA GLU A 134 14.23 21.36 -11.68
C GLU A 134 13.47 21.29 -13.00
N ALA A 135 12.39 22.07 -13.13
CA ALA A 135 11.61 22.15 -14.37
C ALA A 135 12.31 22.97 -15.48
N ILE A 136 13.15 23.92 -15.08
CA ILE A 136 13.88 24.81 -15.98
C ILE A 136 15.31 24.27 -16.10
N CYS A 137 15.83 24.23 -17.32
CA CYS A 137 17.21 23.82 -17.55
C CYS A 137 18.19 24.89 -17.03
N PRO A 138 19.14 24.54 -16.14
CA PRO A 138 20.14 25.50 -15.66
C PRO A 138 21.14 25.95 -16.74
N ASN A 139 21.22 25.24 -17.88
CA ASN A 139 22.15 25.57 -18.95
C ASN A 139 21.54 26.53 -20.00
N CYS A 140 20.31 26.27 -20.46
CA CYS A 140 19.70 27.04 -21.56
C CYS A 140 18.44 27.84 -21.17
N GLY A 141 17.99 27.71 -19.92
CA GLY A 141 16.79 28.42 -19.43
C GLY A 141 15.45 27.91 -19.99
N SER A 142 15.46 26.93 -20.91
CA SER A 142 14.24 26.33 -21.47
C SER A 142 13.57 25.36 -20.49
N ASN A 143 12.26 25.16 -20.62
CA ASN A 143 11.54 24.14 -19.87
C ASN A 143 11.96 22.73 -20.37
N LYS A 144 12.45 21.88 -19.47
CA LYS A 144 12.92 20.52 -19.84
C LYS A 144 11.79 19.66 -20.42
N TYR A 145 10.55 19.93 -20.03
CA TYR A 145 9.36 19.16 -20.40
C TYR A 145 8.63 19.67 -21.65
N GLY A 146 9.15 20.73 -22.31
CA GLY A 146 8.45 21.41 -23.40
C GLY A 146 8.13 20.52 -24.61
N HIS A 147 9.00 19.55 -24.93
CA HIS A 147 8.88 18.70 -26.13
C HIS A 147 8.23 17.33 -25.91
N VAL A 148 7.93 16.92 -24.67
CA VAL A 148 7.23 15.63 -24.42
C VAL A 148 5.81 15.64 -25.02
N ARG A 149 5.29 16.83 -25.36
CA ARG A 149 4.01 17.02 -26.06
C ARG A 149 4.05 16.68 -27.56
N PHE A 150 5.20 16.76 -28.23
CA PHE A 150 5.25 16.70 -29.70
C PHE A 150 5.52 15.29 -30.26
N ASN A 151 6.02 14.34 -29.46
CA ASN A 151 6.45 13.03 -29.96
C ASN A 151 5.46 11.88 -29.69
N ARG A 152 4.16 12.19 -29.58
CA ARG A 152 3.08 11.19 -29.65
C ARG A 152 2.40 11.17 -31.03
N GLU A 153 3.13 11.49 -32.09
CA GLU A 153 2.67 11.53 -33.49
C GLU A 153 2.37 10.15 -34.14
N PHE A 154 2.30 9.05 -33.38
CA PHE A 154 1.91 7.72 -33.92
C PHE A 154 0.57 7.20 -33.40
N SER A 155 -0.39 8.07 -33.07
CA SER A 155 -1.78 7.66 -32.84
C SER A 155 -2.76 8.58 -33.58
N PRO A 156 -3.57 8.07 -34.54
CA PRO A 156 -4.46 8.87 -35.38
C PRO A 156 -5.64 9.55 -34.65
N PHE A 157 -5.70 9.46 -33.32
CA PHE A 157 -6.81 9.98 -32.50
C PHE A 157 -6.34 10.73 -31.23
N GLY A 158 -5.06 11.09 -31.13
CA GLY A 158 -4.45 11.61 -29.89
C GLY A 158 -4.84 13.04 -29.48
N ASP A 159 -5.29 13.87 -30.42
CA ASP A 159 -5.38 15.32 -30.19
C ASP A 159 -6.64 15.74 -29.39
N ILE A 160 -7.76 15.04 -29.58
CA ILE A 160 -9.05 15.49 -29.01
C ILE A 160 -9.20 15.10 -27.52
N ILE A 161 -8.62 13.98 -27.09
CA ILE A 161 -8.79 13.48 -25.71
C ILE A 161 -7.81 14.17 -24.73
N THR A 162 -6.65 14.58 -25.22
CA THR A 162 -5.55 15.11 -24.39
C THR A 162 -5.80 16.55 -23.95
N GLU A 163 -6.46 17.37 -24.79
CA GLU A 163 -6.73 18.78 -24.48
C GLU A 163 -7.79 18.97 -23.38
N ILE A 164 -8.74 18.05 -23.25
CA ILE A 164 -9.88 18.16 -22.32
C ILE A 164 -9.56 17.63 -20.92
N PHE A 165 -8.64 16.66 -20.78
CA PHE A 165 -8.47 15.91 -19.52
C PHE A 165 -7.21 16.23 -18.69
N GLU A 166 -6.20 16.93 -19.22
CA GLU A 166 -4.89 17.09 -18.52
C GLU A 166 -4.46 18.54 -18.22
N ILE A 167 -5.33 19.33 -17.57
CA ILE A 167 -4.98 20.65 -17.01
C ILE A 167 -4.07 20.54 -15.73
N GLY A 168 -3.58 19.34 -15.38
CA GLY A 168 -2.84 19.08 -14.13
C GLY A 168 -1.46 18.40 -14.23
N SER A 169 -1.00 17.96 -15.41
CA SER A 169 0.08 16.96 -15.52
C SER A 169 1.44 17.50 -16.02
N SER A 170 1.96 18.59 -15.43
CA SER A 170 3.31 19.10 -15.76
C SER A 170 4.43 18.45 -14.91
N ARG A 171 4.43 17.11 -14.79
CA ARG A 171 5.44 16.39 -13.98
C ARG A 171 6.15 15.30 -14.82
N PRO A 172 7.47 15.08 -14.59
CA PRO A 172 8.20 14.02 -15.28
C PRO A 172 7.60 12.64 -15.00
N GLU A 173 7.65 11.76 -16.00
CA GLU A 173 7.24 10.37 -15.85
C GLU A 173 8.15 9.70 -14.80
N ARG A 174 7.56 8.88 -13.92
CA ARG A 174 8.33 8.15 -12.89
C ARG A 174 8.98 6.87 -13.44
N GLU A 175 8.49 6.39 -14.58
CA GLU A 175 8.84 5.12 -15.18
C GLU A 175 8.68 5.21 -16.70
N VAL A 176 9.68 4.72 -17.44
CA VAL A 176 9.70 4.66 -18.91
C VAL A 176 9.97 3.23 -19.33
N GLN A 177 9.21 2.71 -20.30
CA GLN A 177 9.36 1.35 -20.82
C GLN A 177 9.90 1.39 -22.24
N THR A 178 10.89 0.55 -22.53
CA THR A 178 11.52 0.48 -23.86
C THR A 178 11.72 -0.97 -24.26
N THR A 179 11.56 -1.29 -25.53
CA THR A 179 11.87 -2.62 -26.05
C THR A 179 13.30 -2.62 -26.62
N ARG A 180 14.11 -3.60 -26.24
CA ARG A 180 15.43 -3.85 -26.83
C ARG A 180 15.42 -5.20 -27.53
N ILE A 181 15.83 -5.20 -28.79
CA ILE A 181 16.04 -6.42 -29.58
C ILE A 181 17.47 -6.90 -29.32
N GLY A 182 17.61 -8.11 -28.77
CA GLY A 182 18.91 -8.75 -28.54
C GLY A 182 19.54 -9.27 -29.82
N SER A 183 20.82 -9.63 -29.75
CA SER A 183 21.59 -10.23 -30.87
C SER A 183 21.01 -11.56 -31.39
N GLU A 184 20.15 -12.22 -30.61
CA GLU A 184 19.44 -13.45 -30.99
C GLU A 184 18.01 -13.20 -31.51
N GLY A 185 17.59 -11.95 -31.72
CA GLY A 185 16.23 -11.61 -32.15
C GLY A 185 15.16 -11.71 -31.06
N LYS A 186 15.54 -11.96 -29.79
CA LYS A 186 14.62 -11.90 -28.65
C LYS A 186 14.37 -10.45 -28.24
N GLU A 187 13.10 -10.07 -28.17
CA GLU A 187 12.65 -8.77 -27.65
C GLU A 187 12.57 -8.82 -26.12
N SER A 188 13.42 -8.05 -25.45
CA SER A 188 13.36 -7.85 -23.99
C SER A 188 12.80 -6.46 -23.69
N ILE A 189 11.81 -6.37 -22.79
CA ILE A 189 11.24 -5.08 -22.35
C ILE A 189 12.02 -4.59 -21.13
N LEU A 190 12.74 -3.47 -21.29
CA LEU A 190 13.46 -2.78 -20.23
C LEU A 190 12.60 -1.69 -19.61
N ILE A 191 12.53 -1.66 -18.29
CA ILE A 191 11.82 -0.68 -17.49
C ILE A 191 12.85 0.21 -16.78
N TYR A 192 12.83 1.50 -17.08
CA TYR A 192 13.68 2.51 -16.44
C TYR A 192 12.88 3.25 -15.39
N LYS A 193 13.30 3.14 -14.14
CA LYS A 193 12.62 3.77 -13.00
C LYS A 193 13.56 4.75 -12.30
N LYS A 194 13.06 5.95 -12.03
CA LYS A 194 13.81 6.95 -11.26
C LYS A 194 14.00 6.49 -9.80
N ILE A 195 15.26 6.46 -9.36
CA ILE A 195 15.62 6.36 -7.94
C ILE A 195 16.03 7.78 -7.49
N GLY A 196 15.68 8.19 -6.27
CA GLY A 196 16.10 9.50 -5.78
C GLY A 196 17.62 9.71 -5.89
N GLY A 197 18.03 10.92 -6.30
CA GLY A 197 19.45 11.33 -6.38
C GLY A 197 20.16 10.97 -7.68
N GLU A 198 19.72 11.55 -8.81
CA GLU A 198 20.38 11.46 -10.14
C GLU A 198 20.73 10.04 -10.60
N LYS A 199 19.92 9.05 -10.21
CA LYS A 199 20.15 7.64 -10.50
C LYS A 199 18.90 7.00 -11.09
N ILE A 200 19.11 6.12 -12.07
CA ILE A 200 18.02 5.41 -12.75
C ILE A 200 18.22 3.91 -12.50
N ARG A 201 17.14 3.21 -12.19
CA ARG A 201 17.11 1.75 -12.10
C ARG A 201 16.66 1.19 -13.43
N VAL A 202 17.46 0.30 -14.02
CA VAL A 202 17.05 -0.48 -15.20
C VAL A 202 16.63 -1.86 -14.73
N ILE A 203 15.40 -2.26 -15.04
CA ILE A 203 14.83 -3.56 -14.67
C ILE A 203 14.39 -4.27 -15.94
N ASP A 204 14.81 -5.52 -16.11
CA ASP A 204 14.33 -6.37 -17.21
C ASP A 204 13.01 -7.03 -16.81
N ARG A 205 11.99 -6.92 -17.66
CA ARG A 205 10.66 -7.49 -17.42
C ARG A 205 10.69 -9.02 -17.36
N ASP A 206 11.60 -9.67 -18.07
CA ASP A 206 11.72 -11.14 -18.08
C ASP A 206 12.29 -11.67 -16.75
N SER A 207 13.18 -10.90 -16.13
CA SER A 207 13.68 -11.15 -14.77
C SER A 207 12.59 -11.02 -13.69
N LEU A 208 11.52 -10.25 -13.97
CA LEU A 208 10.37 -10.11 -13.09
C LEU A 208 9.32 -11.24 -13.29
N ALA A 209 9.19 -11.75 -14.52
CA ALA A 209 8.19 -12.77 -14.86
C ALA A 209 8.49 -14.14 -14.23
N SER A 210 9.75 -14.57 -14.25
CA SER A 210 10.21 -15.81 -13.60
C SER A 210 9.98 -15.82 -12.07
N ASN A 211 10.04 -14.65 -11.42
CA ASN A 211 9.75 -14.49 -10.00
C ASN A 211 8.25 -14.46 -9.65
N ARG A 212 7.36 -14.14 -10.61
CA ARG A 212 5.90 -14.05 -10.35
C ARG A 212 5.23 -15.41 -10.18
N ILE A 213 5.68 -16.44 -10.92
CA ILE A 213 5.07 -17.79 -10.87
C ILE A 213 5.38 -18.47 -9.52
N LYS A 214 6.59 -18.29 -8.97
CA LYS A 214 6.99 -18.83 -7.65
C LYS A 214 6.36 -18.11 -6.44
N LYS A 215 5.61 -17.02 -6.63
CA LYS A 215 5.12 -16.16 -5.53
C LYS A 215 3.63 -15.81 -5.62
N ARG A 216 2.76 -16.73 -6.08
CA ARG A 216 1.31 -16.57 -5.86
C ARG A 216 0.99 -16.70 -4.36
N LYS A 217 1.18 -15.61 -3.62
CA LYS A 217 0.90 -15.47 -2.20
C LYS A 217 -0.34 -14.58 -2.04
N LYS A 218 -1.31 -15.02 -1.23
CA LYS A 218 -2.48 -14.22 -0.86
C LYS A 218 -2.40 -13.86 0.62
N VAL A 219 -2.30 -12.57 0.94
CA VAL A 219 -2.31 -12.10 2.33
C VAL A 219 -3.74 -12.17 2.85
N ILE A 220 -3.98 -12.97 3.89
CA ILE A 220 -5.29 -13.04 4.56
C ILE A 220 -5.33 -12.00 5.67
N VAL A 221 -4.28 -11.97 6.49
CA VAL A 221 -4.27 -11.16 7.70
C VAL A 221 -3.05 -10.24 7.67
N PRO A 222 -3.20 -8.98 7.23
CA PRO A 222 -2.06 -8.08 7.01
C PRO A 222 -1.43 -7.61 8.32
N ILE A 223 -0.15 -7.24 8.25
CA ILE A 223 0.60 -6.73 9.41
C ILE A 223 0.19 -5.31 9.83
N ASN A 224 -0.37 -4.50 8.92
CA ASN A 224 -0.79 -3.13 9.26
C ASN A 224 -2.29 -3.06 9.62
N ARG A 225 -2.91 -4.17 10.00
CA ARG A 225 -4.34 -4.21 10.36
C ARG A 225 -4.62 -3.50 11.67
N ILE A 226 -5.85 -3.00 11.77
CA ILE A 226 -6.44 -2.61 13.05
C ILE A 226 -6.80 -3.93 13.78
N PRO A 227 -6.30 -4.17 15.01
CA PRO A 227 -6.51 -5.44 15.71
C PRO A 227 -7.94 -5.65 16.23
N PHE A 228 -8.82 -4.69 16.01
CA PHE A 228 -10.21 -4.73 16.41
C PHE A 228 -11.11 -5.00 15.22
N VAL A 229 -11.92 -6.04 15.36
CA VAL A 229 -12.97 -6.41 14.41
C VAL A 229 -14.28 -6.34 15.18
N HIS A 230 -15.18 -5.47 14.71
CA HIS A 230 -16.53 -5.43 15.25
C HIS A 230 -17.36 -6.48 14.51
N ALA A 231 -17.72 -7.55 15.20
CA ALA A 231 -18.63 -8.56 14.68
C ALA A 231 -19.98 -8.41 15.38
N THR A 232 -21.02 -8.16 14.58
CA THR A 232 -22.41 -8.12 15.02
C THR A 232 -23.18 -9.12 14.18
N GLY A 233 -23.90 -10.04 14.82
CA GLY A 233 -24.82 -10.96 14.16
C GLY A 233 -26.11 -11.03 14.95
N ALA A 234 -27.25 -10.97 14.27
CA ALA A 234 -28.56 -11.20 14.86
C ALA A 234 -28.83 -12.70 15.09
N SER A 235 -28.06 -13.57 14.41
CA SER A 235 -28.11 -15.03 14.53
C SER A 235 -26.70 -15.63 14.64
N GLU A 236 -26.63 -16.86 15.15
CA GLU A 236 -25.37 -17.61 15.26
C GLU A 236 -24.69 -17.80 13.89
N THR A 237 -25.48 -18.00 12.83
CA THR A 237 -25.01 -18.14 11.46
C THR A 237 -24.43 -16.86 10.88
N GLU A 238 -24.97 -15.69 11.24
CA GLU A 238 -24.37 -14.39 10.87
C GLU A 238 -23.06 -14.11 11.61
N LEU A 239 -22.95 -14.56 12.87
CA LEU A 239 -21.79 -14.29 13.71
C LEU A 239 -20.64 -15.27 13.47
N LEU A 240 -20.95 -16.55 13.25
CA LEU A 240 -19.98 -17.64 13.17
C LEU A 240 -19.85 -18.25 11.76
N GLY A 241 -20.71 -17.84 10.82
CA GLY A 241 -20.85 -18.49 9.52
C GLY A 241 -21.65 -19.79 9.60
N ASP A 242 -22.10 -20.29 8.46
CA ASP A 242 -22.72 -21.61 8.38
C ASP A 242 -21.66 -22.71 8.50
N VAL A 243 -21.42 -23.18 9.73
CA VAL A 243 -20.43 -24.22 10.06
C VAL A 243 -20.85 -25.59 9.50
N ARG A 244 -22.10 -25.78 9.04
CA ARG A 244 -22.62 -27.09 8.60
C ARG A 244 -22.61 -27.32 7.08
N HIS A 245 -22.19 -26.34 6.27
CA HIS A 245 -21.95 -26.60 4.86
C HIS A 245 -20.59 -27.25 4.66
N ASP A 246 -20.61 -28.48 4.14
CA ASP A 246 -19.43 -29.17 3.64
C ASP A 246 -18.74 -28.28 2.59
N PRO A 247 -17.44 -27.92 2.74
CA PRO A 247 -16.72 -27.14 1.73
C PRO A 247 -16.61 -27.86 0.37
N TYR A 248 -16.90 -29.17 0.31
CA TYR A 248 -16.98 -29.96 -0.93
C TYR A 248 -18.42 -30.32 -1.34
N GLY A 249 -19.40 -29.61 -0.80
CA GLY A 249 -20.82 -29.79 -1.09
C GLY A 249 -21.22 -29.42 -2.52
N SER A 250 -21.02 -30.38 -3.44
CA SER A 250 -21.83 -30.63 -4.65
C SER A 250 -21.95 -29.49 -5.66
N HIS A 251 -20.91 -29.26 -6.47
CA HIS A 251 -21.07 -28.83 -7.88
C HIS A 251 -19.97 -29.46 -8.76
N PRO A 252 -20.32 -30.29 -9.75
CA PRO A 252 -19.36 -30.97 -10.62
C PRO A 252 -18.71 -30.07 -11.70
N GLU A 253 -19.08 -28.79 -11.79
CA GLU A 253 -18.64 -27.90 -12.89
C GLU A 253 -17.56 -26.87 -12.51
N ILE A 254 -17.00 -26.93 -11.30
CA ILE A 254 -15.90 -26.04 -10.92
C ILE A 254 -14.67 -26.88 -10.56
N GLY A 255 -14.06 -27.45 -11.61
CA GLY A 255 -12.72 -28.05 -11.62
C GLY A 255 -11.84 -27.34 -12.64
#